data_AF-A0AAV8VEB0-F1
#
_entry.id   AF-A0AAV8VEB0-F1
#
_cell.length_a   1.000
_cell.length_b   1.000
_cell.length_c   1.000
_cell.angle_alpha   90.00
_cell.angle_beta   90.00
_cell.angle_gamma   90.00
#
_symmetry.space_group_name_H-M   'P 1'
#
loop_
_entity.id
_entity.type
_entity.pdbx_description
1 polymer ?
#
loop_
_entity_poly.entity_id
_entity_poly.type
_entity_poly.pdbx_seq_one_letter_code
_entity_poly.pdbx_strand_id
1 'polypeptide(L)'
;MRLLICQHIPKNLQNRHKKMNDNAESFSIPAEIKQEAQEATLRLLPAKSKRVYEKEMVEFDNWRKKRGLGERAITEEVLLAYFFNVQKHFAASSMWTKYSMLKSMLKVHKGIDISKYGKLTSYLKVGSRKYKTKKAKILERNQIEEFLKNSPDVEYLQVKVVLILGVAGACQCNELTFLDISDVQDKGCTYPFIIIMHHLYVLIPDTKTNISRSFTVMEEAFSVNAVEMCRKYISLRPKAAGRRFFLRYVDGKCTTQHVGINTISKTFSKVASFLGLPDPESFTGHGMRRSSATLLANAGGDITTVKRHGGWKSTTVAENYIEESLFSKMAIAEKIQVLPNVGEVVGPCS
;
A
#
# COMPACT_ATOMS: atom_id res chain seq x y z
N MET A 1 -6.37 -41.23 79.72
CA MET A 1 -6.64 -42.21 78.63
C MET A 1 -6.19 -41.56 77.32
N ARG A 2 -5.30 -42.24 76.57
CA ARG A 2 -4.55 -41.83 75.37
C ARG A 2 -3.41 -40.82 75.61
N LEU A 3 -2.14 -41.25 75.75
CA LEU A 3 -1.18 -41.83 74.80
C LEU A 3 -0.32 -40.78 74.08
N LEU A 4 0.99 -40.89 74.39
CA LEU A 4 2.20 -40.29 73.79
C LEU A 4 2.18 -40.35 72.25
N ILE A 5 2.88 -39.46 71.52
CA ILE A 5 4.28 -39.67 71.12
C ILE A 5 4.98 -38.33 70.80
N CYS A 6 6.19 -38.23 71.35
CA CYS A 6 7.23 -37.22 71.19
C CYS A 6 7.94 -37.38 69.83
N GLN A 7 8.29 -36.29 69.13
CA GLN A 7 9.48 -36.27 68.26
C GLN A 7 10.19 -34.90 68.27
N HIS A 8 11.47 -34.98 68.66
CA HIS A 8 12.52 -33.98 68.56
C HIS A 8 12.59 -33.31 67.18
N ILE A 9 12.68 -31.97 67.16
CA ILE A 9 13.12 -31.23 65.97
C ILE A 9 14.65 -31.06 66.04
N PRO A 10 15.44 -31.65 65.11
CA PRO A 10 16.88 -31.47 65.08
C PRO A 10 17.29 -30.06 64.60
N LYS A 11 18.32 -29.49 65.23
CA LYS A 11 18.91 -28.15 65.01
C LYS A 11 19.52 -27.88 63.61
N ASN A 12 19.12 -28.60 62.56
CA ASN A 12 19.70 -28.49 61.22
C ASN A 12 18.91 -27.64 60.20
N LEU A 13 17.90 -26.89 60.63
CA LEU A 13 17.09 -26.05 59.73
C LEU A 13 17.49 -24.57 59.68
N GLN A 14 18.37 -24.08 60.56
CA GLN A 14 18.83 -22.69 60.52
C GLN A 14 20.09 -22.44 59.66
N ASN A 15 20.80 -23.49 59.23
CA ASN A 15 21.98 -23.35 58.36
C ASN A 15 21.70 -23.59 56.86
N ARG A 16 20.46 -23.91 56.46
CA ARG A 16 20.08 -24.04 55.04
C ARG A 16 19.55 -22.76 54.41
N HIS A 17 19.26 -21.72 55.18
CA HIS A 17 18.82 -20.41 54.66
C HIS A 17 19.97 -19.40 54.44
N LYS A 18 21.23 -19.81 54.69
CA LYS A 18 22.40 -18.94 54.50
C LYS A 18 23.41 -19.47 53.48
N LYS A 19 22.96 -20.31 52.54
CA LYS A 19 23.81 -20.88 51.47
C LYS A 19 23.07 -21.11 50.14
N MET A 20 22.20 -20.18 49.77
CA MET A 20 21.57 -20.10 48.43
C MET A 20 21.56 -18.67 47.87
N ASN A 21 22.46 -17.82 48.36
CA ASN A 21 22.91 -16.62 47.65
C ASN A 21 24.41 -16.82 47.42
N ASP A 22 24.92 -16.35 46.29
CA ASP A 22 26.34 -16.38 45.87
C ASP A 22 26.74 -17.49 44.89
N ASN A 23 25.91 -17.74 43.86
CA ASN A 23 26.42 -18.16 42.54
C ASN A 23 25.34 -18.00 41.45
N ALA A 24 24.77 -16.80 41.34
CA ALA A 24 24.28 -16.38 40.03
C ALA A 24 25.53 -15.99 39.22
N GLU A 25 26.16 -16.97 38.56
CA GLU A 25 27.15 -16.68 37.52
C GLU A 25 26.55 -15.62 36.61
N SER A 26 27.08 -14.40 36.66
CA SER A 26 26.67 -13.33 35.76
C SER A 26 27.15 -13.75 34.38
N PHE A 27 26.29 -14.42 33.62
CA PHE A 27 26.59 -14.82 32.24
C PHE A 27 26.80 -13.54 31.42
N SER A 28 28.06 -13.17 31.23
CA SER A 28 28.45 -12.00 30.44
C SER A 28 28.45 -12.40 28.97
N ILE A 29 27.52 -11.84 28.20
CA ILE A 29 27.49 -12.04 26.76
C ILE A 29 28.80 -11.51 26.16
N PRO A 30 29.54 -12.32 25.36
CA PRO A 30 30.76 -11.89 24.69
C PRO A 30 30.57 -10.64 23.83
N ALA A 31 31.61 -9.83 23.71
CA ALA A 31 31.55 -8.56 22.97
C ALA A 31 31.17 -8.76 21.49
N GLU A 32 31.70 -9.82 20.87
CA GLU A 32 31.40 -10.22 19.48
C GLU A 32 29.89 -10.46 19.29
N ILE A 33 29.28 -11.25 20.17
CA ILE A 33 27.84 -11.54 20.14
C ILE A 33 27.01 -10.26 20.36
N LYS A 34 27.47 -9.34 21.24
CA LYS A 34 26.81 -8.03 21.42
C LYS A 34 26.87 -7.17 20.15
N GLN A 35 28.01 -7.19 19.45
CA GLN A 35 28.18 -6.47 18.20
C GLN A 35 27.29 -7.05 17.09
N GLU A 36 27.29 -8.36 16.90
CA GLU A 36 26.41 -9.04 15.92
C GLU A 36 24.93 -8.75 16.21
N ALA A 37 24.52 -8.81 17.48
CA ALA A 37 23.16 -8.47 17.90
C ALA A 37 22.83 -7.01 17.61
N GLN A 38 23.78 -6.09 17.82
CA GLN A 38 23.60 -4.67 17.51
C GLN A 38 23.45 -4.44 16.00
N GLU A 39 24.27 -5.09 15.17
CA GLU A 39 24.15 -5.02 13.71
C GLU A 39 22.82 -5.58 13.22
N ALA A 40 22.38 -6.73 13.76
CA ALA A 40 21.08 -7.32 13.46
C ALA A 40 19.93 -6.37 13.85
N THR A 41 20.05 -5.70 14.99
CA THR A 41 19.03 -4.74 15.48
C THR A 41 18.94 -3.51 14.58
N LEU A 42 20.06 -2.99 14.08
CA LEU A 42 20.08 -1.85 13.16
C LEU A 42 19.43 -2.18 11.81
N ARG A 43 19.50 -3.44 11.37
CA ARG A 43 18.83 -3.93 10.14
C ARG A 43 17.31 -4.01 10.26
N LEU A 44 16.74 -3.88 11.47
CA LEU A 44 15.28 -3.81 11.67
C LEU A 44 14.67 -2.51 11.14
N LEU A 45 15.48 -1.46 10.94
CA LEU A 45 15.01 -0.20 10.36
C LEU A 45 14.84 -0.33 8.84
N PRO A 46 13.79 0.25 8.24
CA PRO A 46 13.58 0.12 6.80
C PRO A 46 14.68 0.85 6.03
N ALA A 47 15.49 0.10 5.27
CA ALA A 47 16.65 0.64 4.55
C ALA A 47 16.30 1.83 3.64
N LYS A 48 15.20 1.73 2.88
CA LYS A 48 14.79 2.77 1.91
C LYS A 48 14.33 4.08 2.57
N SER A 49 13.75 4.01 3.77
CA SER A 49 13.20 5.19 4.47
C SER A 49 13.97 5.56 5.74
N LYS A 50 15.16 4.99 5.96
CA LYS A 50 15.99 5.20 7.15
C LYS A 50 16.16 6.68 7.50
N ARG A 51 16.47 7.52 6.51
CA ARG A 51 16.64 8.98 6.68
C ARG A 51 15.41 9.67 7.28
N VAL A 52 14.20 9.21 6.95
CA VAL A 52 12.96 9.80 7.49
C VAL A 52 12.77 9.43 8.95
N TYR A 53 13.11 8.19 9.32
CA TYR A 53 13.07 7.71 10.69
C TYR A 53 14.09 8.46 11.57
N GLU A 54 15.31 8.65 11.06
CA GLU A 54 16.36 9.44 11.73
C GLU A 54 15.93 10.88 11.94
N LYS A 55 15.34 11.51 10.91
CA LYS A 55 14.82 12.88 11.02
C LYS A 55 13.76 13.00 12.11
N GLU A 56 12.82 12.06 12.19
CA GLU A 56 11.79 12.06 13.23
C GLU A 56 12.39 11.95 14.64
N MET A 57 13.39 11.08 14.81
CA MET A 57 14.08 10.92 16.09
C MET A 57 14.78 12.22 16.51
N VAL A 58 15.44 12.90 15.56
CA VAL A 58 16.07 14.21 15.79
C VAL A 58 15.04 15.29 16.13
N GLU A 59 13.90 15.32 15.46
CA GLU A 59 12.80 16.26 15.77
C GLU A 59 12.31 16.09 17.22
N PHE A 60 12.09 14.84 17.64
CA PHE A 60 11.70 14.53 19.02
C PHE A 60 12.78 14.91 20.04
N ASP A 61 14.04 14.54 19.79
CA ASP A 61 15.15 14.87 20.70
C ASP A 61 15.35 16.38 20.83
N ASN A 62 15.20 17.13 19.74
CA ASN A 62 15.26 18.60 19.77
C ASN A 62 14.12 19.20 20.59
N TRP A 63 12.89 18.71 20.41
CA TRP A 63 11.74 19.15 21.21
C TRP A 63 11.95 18.87 22.71
N ARG A 64 12.47 17.68 23.03
CA ARG A 64 12.78 17.25 24.40
C ARG A 64 13.85 18.14 25.05
N LYS A 65 14.96 18.39 24.34
CA LYS A 65 16.05 19.27 24.80
C LYS A 65 15.56 20.70 25.06
N LYS A 66 14.73 21.26 24.17
CA LYS A 66 14.14 22.59 24.36
C LYS A 66 13.24 22.71 25.60
N ARG A 67 12.71 21.59 26.09
CA ARG A 67 11.89 21.50 27.31
C ARG A 67 12.73 21.22 28.57
N GLY A 68 14.05 21.15 28.47
CA GLY A 68 14.95 20.83 29.59
C GLY A 68 14.91 19.35 30.03
N LEU A 69 14.38 18.45 29.18
CA LEU A 69 14.21 17.03 29.54
C LEU A 69 15.45 16.20 29.20
N GLY A 70 16.02 15.52 30.20
CA GLY A 70 17.17 14.61 30.06
C GLY A 70 16.85 13.28 29.36
N GLU A 71 17.86 12.48 29.04
CA GLU A 71 17.72 11.22 28.27
C GLU A 71 16.87 10.15 28.94
N ARG A 72 16.83 10.15 30.28
CA ARG A 72 15.99 9.24 31.07
C ARG A 72 14.50 9.62 31.08
N ALA A 73 14.13 10.79 30.55
CA ALA A 73 12.77 11.31 30.55
C ALA A 73 11.98 10.94 29.28
N ILE A 74 12.08 9.71 28.80
CA ILE A 74 11.22 9.20 27.71
C ILE A 74 10.13 8.34 28.34
N THR A 75 9.16 9.01 28.95
CA THR A 75 7.99 8.37 29.59
C THR A 75 6.75 8.52 28.73
N GLU A 76 5.66 7.86 29.11
CA GLU A 76 4.37 7.99 28.44
C GLU A 76 3.85 9.44 28.49
N GLU A 77 4.01 10.14 29.61
CA GLU A 77 3.60 11.54 29.80
C GLU A 77 4.34 12.49 28.85
N VAL A 78 5.66 12.27 28.68
CA VAL A 78 6.49 13.10 27.78
C VAL A 78 6.07 12.89 26.34
N LEU A 79 5.84 11.65 25.91
CA LEU A 79 5.37 11.37 24.56
C LEU A 79 3.94 11.85 24.33
N LEU A 80 3.05 11.75 25.32
CA LEU A 80 1.72 12.35 25.25
C LEU A 80 1.81 13.86 25.02
N ALA A 81 2.65 14.57 25.78
CA ALA A 81 2.86 16.01 25.59
C ALA A 81 3.47 16.35 24.21
N TYR A 82 4.40 15.52 23.72
CA TYR A 82 4.96 15.66 22.38
C TYR A 82 3.88 15.50 21.30
N PHE A 83 3.11 14.40 21.33
CA PHE A 83 2.06 14.13 20.33
C PHE A 83 0.89 15.11 20.43
N PHE A 84 0.59 15.64 21.61
CA PHE A 84 -0.36 16.73 21.79
C PHE A 84 0.08 18.01 21.07
N ASN A 85 1.38 18.30 21.04
CA ASN A 85 1.92 19.42 20.27
C ASN A 85 1.94 19.13 18.77
N VAL A 86 2.37 17.94 18.37
CA VAL A 86 2.43 17.50 16.96
C VAL A 86 1.05 17.52 16.30
N GLN A 87 -0.01 17.14 17.03
CA GLN A 87 -1.38 17.12 16.48
C GLN A 87 -1.84 18.48 15.95
N LYS A 88 -1.31 19.60 16.47
CA LYS A 88 -1.67 20.95 16.02
C LYS A 88 -1.25 21.24 14.58
N HIS A 89 -0.31 20.45 14.04
CA HIS A 89 0.30 20.70 12.74
C HIS A 89 0.12 19.55 11.74
N PHE A 90 -0.35 18.38 12.19
CA PHE A 90 -0.38 17.17 11.36
C PHE A 90 -1.73 16.46 11.41
N ALA A 91 -2.15 15.95 10.26
CA ALA A 91 -3.31 15.08 10.15
C ALA A 91 -3.12 13.76 10.93
N ALA A 92 -4.21 13.12 11.33
CA ALA A 92 -4.17 11.91 12.17
C ALA A 92 -3.32 10.78 11.56
N SER A 93 -3.36 10.57 10.24
CA SER A 93 -2.52 9.59 9.55
C SER A 93 -1.02 9.92 9.63
N SER A 94 -0.68 11.20 9.57
CA SER A 94 0.70 11.68 9.72
C SER A 94 1.18 11.49 11.16
N MET A 95 0.31 11.70 12.16
CA MET A 95 0.64 11.41 13.56
C MET A 95 1.00 9.93 13.78
N TRP A 96 0.21 9.00 13.23
CA TRP A 96 0.53 7.57 13.31
C TRP A 96 1.84 7.21 12.61
N THR A 97 2.16 7.90 11.51
CA THR A 97 3.45 7.73 10.82
C THR A 97 4.58 8.18 11.72
N LYS A 98 4.50 9.38 12.31
CA LYS A 98 5.47 9.89 13.29
C LYS A 98 5.63 8.95 14.50
N TYR A 99 4.51 8.47 15.06
CA TYR A 99 4.51 7.47 16.13
C TYR A 99 5.20 6.18 15.72
N SER A 100 4.92 5.66 14.54
CA SER A 100 5.55 4.43 14.03
C SER A 100 7.06 4.59 13.87
N MET A 101 7.50 5.73 13.33
CA MET A 101 8.93 6.06 13.18
C MET A 101 9.63 6.16 14.53
N LEU A 102 9.06 6.93 15.47
CA LEU A 102 9.62 7.04 16.83
C LEU A 102 9.61 5.70 17.56
N LYS A 103 8.55 4.90 17.44
CA LYS A 103 8.48 3.57 18.05
C LYS A 103 9.65 2.70 17.60
N SER A 104 9.90 2.63 16.30
CA SER A 104 11.02 1.86 15.75
C SER A 104 12.36 2.41 16.22
N MET A 105 12.57 3.73 16.16
CA MET A 105 13.83 4.34 16.55
C MET A 105 14.13 4.18 18.04
N LEU A 106 13.14 4.39 18.90
CA LEU A 106 13.27 4.22 20.35
C LEU A 106 13.51 2.76 20.73
N LYS A 107 12.86 1.82 20.05
CA LYS A 107 13.08 0.39 20.26
C LYS A 107 14.50 -0.02 19.86
N VAL A 108 14.96 0.39 18.68
CA VAL A 108 16.27 0.01 18.12
C VAL A 108 17.43 0.69 18.86
N HIS A 109 17.35 1.99 19.12
CA HIS A 109 18.49 2.75 19.66
C HIS A 109 18.48 2.91 21.17
N LYS A 110 17.31 2.84 21.82
CA LYS A 110 17.17 3.10 23.27
C LYS A 110 16.57 1.92 24.03
N GLY A 111 16.18 0.84 23.36
CA GLY A 111 15.52 -0.31 23.99
C GLY A 111 14.13 0.01 24.56
N ILE A 112 13.53 1.15 24.18
CA ILE A 112 12.25 1.62 24.74
C ILE A 112 11.11 1.21 23.82
N ASP A 113 10.19 0.39 24.33
CA ASP A 113 9.02 -0.05 23.60
C ASP A 113 7.77 0.78 23.95
N ILE A 114 7.54 1.84 23.17
CA ILE A 114 6.39 2.75 23.36
C ILE A 114 5.05 2.13 22.91
N SER A 115 5.03 0.88 22.41
CA SER A 115 3.75 0.17 22.19
C SER A 115 3.04 -0.17 23.49
N LYS A 116 3.79 -0.22 24.60
CA LYS A 116 3.28 -0.46 25.95
C LYS A 116 2.59 0.78 26.55
N TYR A 117 2.70 1.94 25.89
CA TYR A 117 2.11 3.20 26.34
C TYR A 117 0.64 3.28 25.87
N GLY A 118 -0.25 2.75 26.70
CA GLY A 118 -1.68 2.60 26.43
C GLY A 118 -2.45 3.92 26.35
N LYS A 119 -2.14 4.92 27.19
CA LYS A 119 -2.73 6.26 27.14
C LYS A 119 -2.32 6.97 25.85
N LEU A 120 -1.04 6.89 25.48
CA LEU A 120 -0.54 7.45 24.21
C LEU A 120 -1.25 6.83 23.00
N THR A 121 -1.34 5.51 22.97
CA THR A 121 -2.00 4.78 21.87
C THR A 121 -3.49 5.15 21.80
N SER A 122 -4.16 5.24 22.95
CA SER A 122 -5.58 5.62 23.02
C SER A 122 -5.80 7.05 22.54
N TYR A 123 -4.93 7.98 22.91
CA TYR A 123 -4.95 9.37 22.45
C TYR A 123 -4.86 9.46 20.91
N LEU A 124 -3.90 8.76 20.28
CA LEU A 124 -3.75 8.73 18.83
C LEU A 124 -4.97 8.12 18.12
N LYS A 125 -5.60 7.09 18.72
CA LYS A 125 -6.83 6.48 18.21
C LYS A 125 -8.00 7.46 18.20
N VAL A 126 -8.18 8.26 19.25
CA VAL A 126 -9.26 9.26 19.33
C VAL A 126 -9.16 10.27 18.19
N GLY A 127 -7.95 10.78 17.91
CA GLY A 127 -7.71 11.69 16.79
C GLY A 127 -8.02 11.10 15.42
N SER A 128 -7.97 9.77 15.28
CA SER A 128 -8.20 9.07 14.02
C SER A 128 -9.68 8.84 13.70
N ARG A 129 -10.54 8.72 14.73
CA ARG A 129 -11.98 8.41 14.55
C ARG A 129 -12.72 9.44 13.71
N LYS A 130 -12.35 10.72 13.81
CA LYS A 130 -12.98 11.82 13.07
C LYS A 130 -12.30 12.11 11.73
N TYR A 131 -11.17 11.46 11.41
CA TYR A 131 -10.37 11.77 10.24
C TYR A 131 -10.87 10.99 9.02
N LYS A 132 -11.36 11.72 8.00
CA LYS A 132 -11.64 11.15 6.67
C LYS A 132 -10.40 11.31 5.78
N THR A 133 -9.97 10.23 5.17
CA THR A 133 -8.81 10.24 4.26
C THR A 133 -9.19 10.86 2.92
N LYS A 134 -8.36 11.78 2.41
CA LYS A 134 -8.47 12.26 1.03
C LYS A 134 -8.08 11.11 0.09
N LYS A 135 -8.99 10.72 -0.81
CA LYS A 135 -8.71 9.73 -1.86
C LYS A 135 -8.47 10.45 -3.20
N ALA A 136 -7.61 9.90 -4.06
CA ALA A 136 -7.42 10.42 -5.41
C ALA A 136 -8.71 10.27 -6.23
N LYS A 137 -9.09 11.27 -7.04
CA LYS A 137 -10.24 11.15 -7.95
C LYS A 137 -10.00 10.03 -8.97
N ILE A 138 -11.07 9.40 -9.41
CA ILE A 138 -11.06 8.33 -10.43
C ILE A 138 -11.54 8.90 -11.76
N LEU A 139 -11.11 8.29 -12.86
CA LEU A 139 -11.68 8.53 -14.18
C LEU A 139 -12.73 7.46 -14.46
N GLU A 140 -13.87 7.88 -15.00
CA GLU A 140 -14.91 6.99 -15.48
C GLU A 140 -14.52 6.36 -16.83
N ARG A 141 -15.24 5.29 -17.22
CA ARG A 141 -14.97 4.57 -18.47
C ARG A 141 -15.05 5.49 -19.68
N ASN A 142 -16.16 6.22 -19.83
CA ASN A 142 -16.37 7.18 -20.91
C ASN A 142 -15.26 8.23 -20.98
N GLN A 143 -14.80 8.77 -19.85
CA GLN A 143 -13.71 9.75 -19.80
C GLN A 143 -12.38 9.17 -20.30
N ILE A 144 -12.06 7.93 -19.92
CA ILE A 144 -10.87 7.22 -20.41
C ILE A 144 -10.98 7.03 -21.93
N GLU A 145 -12.12 6.52 -22.40
CA GLU A 145 -12.36 6.24 -23.82
C GLU A 145 -12.32 7.53 -24.66
N GLU A 146 -12.94 8.61 -24.18
CA GLU A 146 -12.92 9.93 -24.81
C GLU A 146 -11.51 10.48 -24.95
N PHE A 147 -10.70 10.41 -23.89
CA PHE A 147 -9.31 10.85 -23.95
C PHE A 147 -8.49 10.01 -24.94
N LEU A 148 -8.63 8.68 -24.91
CA LEU A 148 -7.87 7.78 -25.79
C LEU A 148 -8.22 8.00 -27.26
N LYS A 149 -9.50 8.27 -27.57
CA LYS A 149 -9.99 8.50 -28.92
C LYS A 149 -9.62 9.89 -29.45
N ASN A 150 -9.79 10.94 -28.64
CA ASN A 150 -9.78 12.31 -29.14
C ASN A 150 -8.46 13.06 -28.92
N SER A 151 -7.60 12.63 -27.98
CA SER A 151 -6.31 13.31 -27.78
C SER A 151 -5.32 13.00 -28.90
N PRO A 152 -4.53 13.98 -29.39
CA PRO A 152 -3.63 13.78 -30.51
C PRO A 152 -2.36 13.02 -30.11
N ASP A 153 -2.01 11.99 -30.88
CA ASP A 153 -0.86 11.13 -30.56
C ASP A 153 0.48 11.88 -30.56
N VAL A 154 0.63 12.92 -31.39
CA VAL A 154 1.87 13.72 -31.44
C VAL A 154 2.28 14.26 -30.06
N GLU A 155 1.30 14.54 -29.20
CA GLU A 155 1.52 15.04 -27.84
C GLU A 155 1.25 13.97 -26.76
N TYR A 156 0.21 13.16 -26.94
CA TYR A 156 -0.35 12.35 -25.86
C TYR A 156 -0.07 10.85 -25.95
N LEU A 157 0.60 10.33 -27.00
CA LEU A 157 0.79 8.88 -27.16
C LEU A 157 1.39 8.20 -25.91
N GLN A 158 2.43 8.79 -25.31
CA GLN A 158 2.98 8.28 -24.04
C GLN A 158 1.93 8.28 -22.91
N VAL A 159 1.17 9.37 -22.77
CA VAL A 159 0.14 9.51 -21.72
C VAL A 159 -0.95 8.46 -21.91
N LYS A 160 -1.37 8.21 -23.15
CA LYS A 160 -2.34 7.16 -23.50
C LYS A 160 -1.83 5.78 -23.13
N VAL A 161 -0.59 5.43 -23.49
CA VAL A 161 0.00 4.12 -23.15
C VAL A 161 0.16 3.95 -21.64
N VAL A 162 0.58 4.99 -20.91
CA VAL A 162 0.62 4.95 -19.43
C VAL A 162 -0.79 4.75 -18.85
N LEU A 163 -1.80 5.42 -19.39
CA LEU A 163 -3.19 5.27 -18.96
C LEU A 163 -3.72 3.85 -19.20
N ILE A 164 -3.50 3.31 -20.40
CA ILE A 164 -3.89 1.93 -20.79
C ILE A 164 -3.25 0.92 -19.84
N LEU A 165 -1.91 0.91 -19.71
CA LEU A 165 -1.23 -0.06 -18.84
C LEU A 165 -1.56 0.14 -17.35
N GLY A 166 -1.70 1.39 -16.93
CA GLY A 166 -2.02 1.75 -15.56
C GLY A 166 -3.41 1.29 -15.13
N VAL A 167 -4.42 1.50 -15.99
CA VAL A 167 -5.80 1.09 -15.72
C VAL A 167 -5.99 -0.39 -15.98
N ALA A 168 -5.50 -0.94 -17.10
CA ALA A 168 -5.63 -2.37 -17.39
C ALA A 168 -4.94 -3.24 -16.33
N GLY A 169 -3.81 -2.80 -15.77
CA GLY A 169 -3.08 -3.55 -14.77
C GLY A 169 -3.35 -3.14 -13.33
N ALA A 170 -4.18 -2.13 -13.04
CA ALA A 170 -4.27 -1.52 -11.71
C ALA A 170 -2.88 -1.13 -11.13
N CYS A 171 -1.96 -0.68 -11.99
CA CYS A 171 -0.55 -0.53 -11.66
C CYS A 171 -0.29 0.66 -10.74
N GLN A 172 0.72 0.50 -9.86
CA GLN A 172 1.31 1.63 -9.14
C GLN A 172 2.24 2.42 -10.07
N CYS A 173 2.42 3.72 -9.82
CA CYS A 173 3.35 4.52 -10.62
C CYS A 173 4.78 3.98 -10.60
N ASN A 174 5.22 3.40 -9.48
CA ASN A 174 6.54 2.79 -9.37
C ASN A 174 6.67 1.55 -10.27
N GLU A 175 5.62 0.71 -10.36
CA GLU A 175 5.61 -0.45 -11.25
C GLU A 175 5.77 0.00 -12.71
N LEU A 176 4.98 1.00 -13.14
CA LEU A 176 5.09 1.55 -14.50
C LEU A 176 6.45 2.23 -14.74
N THR A 177 6.98 2.97 -13.77
CA THR A 177 8.27 3.69 -13.92
C THR A 177 9.45 2.74 -14.19
N PHE A 178 9.39 1.54 -13.61
CA PHE A 178 10.46 0.53 -13.69
C PHE A 178 10.10 -0.66 -14.59
N LEU A 179 8.97 -0.61 -15.29
CA LEU A 179 8.56 -1.65 -16.23
C LEU A 179 9.65 -1.84 -17.29
N ASP A 180 10.11 -3.08 -17.49
CA ASP A 180 11.08 -3.43 -18.52
C ASP A 180 10.36 -3.68 -19.85
N ILE A 181 11.02 -3.36 -20.96
CA ILE A 181 10.49 -3.63 -22.29
C ILE A 181 10.30 -5.13 -22.54
N SER A 182 11.13 -6.00 -21.96
CA SER A 182 10.99 -7.46 -22.10
C SER A 182 9.79 -8.02 -21.34
N ASP A 183 9.27 -7.27 -20.37
CA ASP A 183 8.13 -7.68 -19.56
C ASP A 183 6.79 -7.39 -20.26
N VAL A 184 6.81 -6.71 -21.41
CA VAL A 184 5.64 -6.45 -22.25
C VAL A 184 5.73 -7.33 -23.49
N GLN A 185 4.97 -8.42 -23.50
CA GLN A 185 4.99 -9.43 -24.55
C GLN A 185 3.75 -9.28 -25.44
N ASP A 186 3.98 -9.13 -26.74
CA ASP A 186 2.92 -9.15 -27.75
C ASP A 186 2.55 -10.59 -28.06
N LYS A 187 1.32 -10.98 -27.73
CA LYS A 187 0.82 -12.34 -27.92
C LYS A 187 -0.37 -12.32 -28.85
N GLY A 188 -0.19 -12.91 -30.02
CA GLY A 188 -1.30 -13.36 -30.87
C GLY A 188 -1.73 -14.76 -30.44
N CYS A 189 -3.00 -14.95 -30.08
CA CYS A 189 -3.54 -16.30 -29.93
C CYS A 189 -3.88 -16.86 -31.31
N THR A 190 -3.16 -17.89 -31.76
CA THR A 190 -3.56 -18.69 -32.92
C THR A 190 -4.24 -19.94 -32.38
N TYR A 191 -5.58 -19.93 -32.31
CA TYR A 191 -6.35 -21.16 -32.12
C TYR A 191 -7.08 -21.46 -33.42
N PRO A 192 -7.03 -22.71 -33.92
CA PRO A 192 -7.51 -23.06 -35.26
C PRO A 192 -9.03 -22.91 -35.45
N PHE A 193 -9.79 -22.48 -34.45
CA PHE A 193 -11.25 -22.35 -34.48
C PHE A 193 -11.82 -21.14 -33.71
N ILE A 194 -10.98 -20.20 -33.25
CA ILE A 194 -11.42 -19.05 -32.45
C ILE A 194 -10.79 -17.77 -33.02
N ILE A 195 -11.58 -16.69 -33.08
CA ILE A 195 -11.17 -15.33 -33.48
C ILE A 195 -9.79 -14.98 -32.89
N ILE A 196 -8.89 -14.47 -33.73
CA ILE A 196 -7.55 -14.02 -33.34
C ILE A 196 -7.71 -12.90 -32.30
N MET A 197 -7.47 -13.21 -31.02
CA MET A 197 -7.42 -12.17 -30.00
C MET A 197 -5.97 -11.76 -29.80
N HIS A 198 -5.55 -10.69 -30.47
CA HIS A 198 -4.28 -10.05 -30.17
C HIS A 198 -4.36 -9.40 -28.79
N HIS A 199 -3.35 -9.63 -27.96
CA HIS A 199 -3.27 -9.00 -26.65
C HIS A 199 -1.81 -8.78 -26.24
N LEU A 200 -1.59 -7.82 -25.34
CA LEU A 200 -0.32 -7.69 -24.66
C LEU A 200 -0.39 -8.39 -23.32
N TYR A 201 0.56 -9.27 -23.05
CA TYR A 201 0.79 -9.85 -21.73
C TYR A 201 1.88 -9.04 -21.02
N VAL A 202 1.55 -8.47 -19.86
CA VAL A 202 2.47 -7.63 -19.09
C VAL A 202 2.79 -8.29 -17.77
N LEU A 203 4.08 -8.55 -17.55
CA LEU A 203 4.61 -9.07 -16.29
C LEU A 203 5.03 -7.89 -15.38
N ILE A 204 4.59 -7.93 -14.13
CA ILE A 204 5.08 -7.03 -13.07
C ILE A 204 5.91 -7.89 -12.13
N PRO A 205 7.25 -7.91 -12.29
CA PRO A 205 8.12 -8.68 -11.43
C PRO A 205 8.09 -8.12 -10.01
N ASP A 206 8.34 -9.01 -9.05
CA ASP A 206 8.29 -8.65 -7.64
C ASP A 206 9.40 -7.63 -7.29
N THR A 207 9.00 -6.49 -6.74
CA THR A 207 9.94 -5.45 -6.31
C THR A 207 9.75 -5.02 -4.86
N LYS A 208 8.68 -5.46 -4.17
CA LYS A 208 8.35 -4.99 -2.80
C LYS A 208 7.48 -5.91 -1.93
N THR A 209 6.69 -6.82 -2.50
CA THR A 209 5.61 -7.49 -1.74
C THR A 209 5.66 -9.02 -1.76
N ASN A 210 6.70 -9.63 -2.34
CA ASN A 210 6.83 -11.09 -2.52
C ASN A 210 5.76 -11.69 -3.43
N ILE A 211 5.19 -10.88 -4.34
CA ILE A 211 4.17 -11.34 -5.30
C ILE A 211 4.51 -10.75 -6.66
N SER A 212 4.95 -11.62 -7.57
CA SER A 212 4.92 -11.36 -9.00
C SER A 212 3.46 -11.45 -9.47
N ARG A 213 3.05 -10.56 -10.36
CA ARG A 213 1.72 -10.61 -10.98
C ARG A 213 1.81 -10.23 -12.45
N SER A 214 0.80 -10.62 -13.20
CA SER A 214 0.68 -10.24 -14.61
C SER A 214 -0.73 -9.77 -14.92
N PHE A 215 -0.87 -9.03 -16.01
CA PHE A 215 -2.18 -8.65 -16.54
C PHE A 215 -2.13 -8.60 -18.07
N THR A 216 -3.30 -8.50 -18.69
CA THR A 216 -3.46 -8.51 -20.14
C THR A 216 -4.10 -7.20 -20.61
N VAL A 217 -3.66 -6.71 -21.76
CA VAL A 217 -4.31 -5.63 -22.51
C VAL A 217 -4.90 -6.25 -23.78
N MET A 218 -6.22 -6.23 -23.88
CA MET A 218 -6.93 -6.73 -25.06
C MET A 218 -6.86 -5.72 -26.21
N GLU A 219 -6.91 -6.19 -27.46
CA GLU A 219 -6.94 -5.36 -28.66
C GLU A 219 -8.01 -4.27 -28.58
N GLU A 220 -9.28 -4.65 -28.45
CA GLU A 220 -10.43 -3.72 -28.41
C GLU A 220 -10.71 -3.14 -27.01
N ALA A 221 -9.67 -2.94 -26.19
CA ALA A 221 -9.84 -2.36 -24.86
C ALA A 221 -10.12 -0.85 -24.92
N PHE A 222 -11.09 -0.38 -24.12
CA PHE A 222 -11.42 1.05 -23.99
C PHE A 222 -11.83 1.71 -25.32
N SER A 223 -12.60 1.00 -26.14
CA SER A 223 -13.15 1.53 -27.41
C SER A 223 -12.08 2.01 -28.41
N VAL A 224 -10.83 1.54 -28.26
CA VAL A 224 -9.69 1.81 -29.16
C VAL A 224 -8.88 0.53 -29.35
N ASN A 225 -8.00 0.50 -30.38
CA ASN A 225 -7.00 -0.57 -30.50
C ASN A 225 -5.84 -0.30 -29.53
N ALA A 226 -5.99 -0.73 -28.28
CA ALA A 226 -5.04 -0.47 -27.20
C ALA A 226 -3.68 -1.16 -27.45
N VAL A 227 -3.70 -2.33 -28.10
CA VAL A 227 -2.51 -3.08 -28.47
C VAL A 227 -1.72 -2.34 -29.55
N GLU A 228 -2.38 -1.88 -30.61
CA GLU A 228 -1.75 -1.09 -31.68
C GLU A 228 -1.15 0.21 -31.15
N MET A 229 -1.84 0.88 -30.24
CA MET A 229 -1.32 2.10 -29.60
C MET A 229 -0.02 1.84 -28.83
N CYS A 230 0.05 0.72 -28.10
CA CYS A 230 1.27 0.28 -27.43
C CYS A 230 2.36 -0.10 -28.45
N ARG A 231 2.02 -0.84 -29.52
CA ARG A 231 2.96 -1.19 -30.62
C ARG A 231 3.55 0.07 -31.26
N LYS A 232 2.72 1.07 -31.57
CA LYS A 232 3.13 2.36 -32.12
C LYS A 232 4.13 3.07 -31.20
N TYR A 233 3.87 3.07 -29.90
CA TYR A 233 4.81 3.66 -28.95
C TYR A 233 6.13 2.89 -28.85
N ILE A 234 6.08 1.55 -28.90
CA ILE A 234 7.26 0.67 -28.89
C ILE A 234 8.10 0.88 -30.15
N SER A 235 7.50 0.98 -31.34
CA SER A 235 8.21 1.14 -32.61
C SER A 235 8.96 2.47 -32.73
N LEU A 236 8.50 3.50 -32.00
CA LEU A 236 9.17 4.81 -31.94
C LEU A 236 10.41 4.82 -31.04
N ARG A 237 10.67 3.76 -30.27
CA ARG A 237 11.82 3.70 -29.36
C ARG A 237 13.15 3.68 -30.15
N PRO A 238 14.12 4.55 -29.81
CA PRO A 238 15.43 4.52 -30.44
C PRO A 238 16.20 3.25 -30.04
N LYS A 239 16.98 2.68 -30.98
CA LYS A 239 17.80 1.48 -30.75
C LYS A 239 18.79 1.63 -29.58
N ALA A 240 19.29 2.84 -29.36
CA ALA A 240 20.22 3.16 -28.27
C ALA A 240 19.55 3.32 -26.89
N ALA A 241 18.21 3.20 -26.80
CA ALA A 241 17.51 3.36 -25.54
C ALA A 241 17.77 2.17 -24.59
N GLY A 242 17.77 2.46 -23.29
CA GLY A 242 17.84 1.43 -22.26
C GLY A 242 16.59 0.56 -22.19
N ARG A 243 16.58 -0.36 -21.21
CA ARG A 243 15.52 -1.37 -21.08
C ARG A 243 14.19 -0.86 -20.52
N ARG A 244 14.14 0.33 -19.91
CA ARG A 244 12.87 0.85 -19.35
C ARG A 244 11.83 1.10 -20.44
N PHE A 245 10.62 0.58 -20.24
CA PHE A 245 9.51 0.66 -21.17
C PHE A 245 9.07 2.10 -21.46
N PHE A 246 9.09 3.00 -20.48
CA PHE A 246 8.71 4.40 -20.70
C PHE A 246 9.92 5.32 -20.91
N LEU A 247 10.01 5.90 -22.11
CA LEU A 247 10.97 6.92 -22.50
C LEU A 247 10.26 8.24 -22.74
N ARG A 248 10.94 9.37 -22.50
CA ARG A 248 10.39 10.70 -22.73
C ARG A 248 9.97 10.83 -24.19
N TYR A 249 8.71 11.19 -24.38
CA TYR A 249 8.06 11.38 -25.67
C TYR A 249 7.74 12.85 -25.85
N VAL A 250 8.18 13.42 -26.97
CA VAL A 250 7.94 14.81 -27.35
C VAL A 250 7.78 14.87 -28.85
N ASP A 251 6.75 15.58 -29.30
CA ASP A 251 6.52 15.92 -30.71
C ASP A 251 6.62 14.69 -31.64
N GLY A 252 5.83 13.67 -31.34
CA GLY A 252 5.77 12.46 -32.16
C GLY A 252 6.91 11.45 -31.95
N LYS A 253 7.91 11.74 -31.10
CA LYS A 253 9.16 10.94 -31.03
C LYS A 253 9.54 10.54 -29.60
N CYS A 254 10.05 9.32 -29.45
CA CYS A 254 10.70 8.88 -28.21
C CYS A 254 12.19 9.28 -28.21
N THR A 255 12.64 9.81 -27.08
CA THR A 255 14.06 10.07 -26.80
C THR A 255 14.69 8.89 -26.06
N THR A 256 15.99 8.92 -25.76
CA THR A 256 16.65 7.90 -24.92
C THR A 256 16.44 8.11 -23.42
N GLN A 257 15.91 9.27 -23.01
CA GLN A 257 15.73 9.61 -21.60
C GLN A 257 14.56 8.84 -20.99
N HIS A 258 14.78 8.21 -19.83
CA HIS A 258 13.73 7.51 -19.10
C HIS A 258 12.67 8.46 -18.51
N VAL A 259 11.42 8.03 -18.48
CA VAL A 259 10.35 8.76 -17.76
C VAL A 259 10.50 8.55 -16.25
N GLY A 260 10.46 9.66 -15.51
CA GLY A 260 10.50 9.64 -14.04
C GLY A 260 9.13 9.41 -13.40
N ILE A 261 9.12 8.95 -12.15
CA ILE A 261 7.90 8.65 -11.39
C ILE A 261 6.94 9.84 -11.29
N ASN A 262 7.46 11.06 -11.17
CA ASN A 262 6.66 12.28 -11.08
C ASN A 262 5.92 12.57 -12.40
N THR A 263 6.50 12.22 -13.55
CA THR A 263 5.86 12.37 -14.85
C THR A 263 4.76 11.32 -15.01
N ILE A 264 5.06 10.05 -14.68
CA ILE A 264 4.05 8.98 -14.64
C ILE A 264 2.88 9.35 -13.73
N SER A 265 3.16 9.89 -12.53
CA SER A 265 2.11 10.25 -11.57
C SER A 265 1.21 11.41 -12.03
N LYS A 266 1.68 12.24 -12.97
CA LYS A 266 0.91 13.35 -13.56
C LYS A 266 0.04 12.93 -14.75
N THR A 267 0.07 11.66 -15.17
CA THR A 267 -0.74 11.15 -16.28
C THR A 267 -2.23 11.45 -16.06
N PHE A 268 -2.76 11.11 -14.88
CA PHE A 268 -4.16 11.32 -14.53
C PHE A 268 -4.56 12.81 -14.52
N SER A 269 -3.72 13.69 -13.97
CA SER A 269 -3.99 15.13 -14.00
C SER A 269 -3.94 15.68 -15.42
N LYS A 270 -3.06 15.18 -16.30
CA LYS A 270 -3.02 15.59 -17.71
C LYS A 270 -4.29 15.18 -18.46
N VAL A 271 -4.78 13.96 -18.22
CA VAL A 271 -6.05 13.47 -18.79
C VAL A 271 -7.21 14.34 -18.31
N ALA A 272 -7.29 14.61 -17.01
CA ALA A 272 -8.32 15.46 -16.43
C ALA A 272 -8.27 16.89 -16.99
N SER A 273 -7.08 17.48 -17.15
CA SER A 273 -6.91 18.79 -17.78
C SER A 273 -7.36 18.80 -19.24
N PHE A 274 -7.02 17.77 -20.02
CA PHE A 274 -7.44 17.67 -21.42
C PHE A 274 -8.97 17.61 -21.55
N LEU A 275 -9.63 16.87 -20.66
CA LEU A 275 -11.09 16.72 -20.64
C LEU A 275 -11.82 17.89 -19.96
N GLY A 276 -11.11 18.91 -19.46
CA GLY A 276 -11.72 20.04 -18.75
C GLY A 276 -12.39 19.68 -17.41
N LEU A 277 -11.96 18.60 -16.75
CA LEU A 277 -12.54 18.17 -15.47
C LEU A 277 -12.14 19.12 -14.32
N PRO A 278 -13.01 19.31 -13.31
CA PRO A 278 -12.70 20.17 -12.17
C PRO A 278 -11.63 19.55 -11.25
N ASP A 279 -10.76 20.41 -10.73
CA ASP A 279 -9.63 20.08 -9.85
C ASP A 279 -8.67 19.02 -10.43
N PRO A 280 -8.03 19.23 -11.62
CA PRO A 280 -7.14 18.24 -12.22
C PRO A 280 -6.01 17.75 -11.29
N GLU A 281 -5.56 18.57 -10.35
CA GLU A 281 -4.53 18.23 -9.36
C GLU A 281 -4.97 17.16 -8.35
N SER A 282 -6.28 16.94 -8.20
CA SER A 282 -6.84 15.86 -7.39
C SER A 282 -6.79 14.49 -8.07
N PHE A 283 -6.55 14.46 -9.39
CA PHE A 283 -6.31 13.26 -10.20
C PHE A 283 -4.83 12.89 -10.16
N THR A 284 -4.44 12.21 -9.08
CA THR A 284 -3.06 11.72 -8.91
C THR A 284 -2.86 10.37 -9.57
N GLY A 285 -1.61 9.93 -9.75
CA GLY A 285 -1.30 8.62 -10.32
C GLY A 285 -1.89 7.41 -9.58
N HIS A 286 -2.26 7.55 -8.30
CA HIS A 286 -3.00 6.50 -7.59
C HIS A 286 -4.43 6.30 -8.13
N GLY A 287 -4.97 7.30 -8.83
CA GLY A 287 -6.24 7.25 -9.53
C GLY A 287 -6.31 6.14 -10.58
N MET A 288 -5.21 5.79 -11.27
CA MET A 288 -5.17 4.66 -12.23
C MET A 288 -5.64 3.36 -11.59
N ARG A 289 -5.01 3.05 -10.45
CA ARG A 289 -5.28 1.83 -9.68
C ARG A 289 -6.70 1.83 -9.09
N ARG A 290 -7.16 2.99 -8.59
CA ARG A 290 -8.54 3.12 -8.08
C ARG A 290 -9.58 2.95 -9.18
N SER A 291 -9.40 3.63 -10.32
CA SER A 291 -10.31 3.56 -11.46
C SER A 291 -10.41 2.13 -11.97
N SER A 292 -9.28 1.43 -12.09
CA SER A 292 -9.25 0.00 -12.45
C SER A 292 -10.11 -0.88 -11.54
N ALA A 293 -9.93 -0.78 -10.21
CA ALA A 293 -10.71 -1.57 -9.27
C ALA A 293 -12.20 -1.21 -9.28
N THR A 294 -12.53 0.08 -9.36
CA THR A 294 -13.92 0.53 -9.43
C THR A 294 -14.60 0.05 -10.72
N LEU A 295 -13.91 0.12 -11.88
CA LEU A 295 -14.43 -0.41 -13.14
C LEU A 295 -14.67 -1.93 -13.06
N LEU A 296 -13.74 -2.67 -12.46
CA LEU A 296 -13.88 -4.12 -12.27
C LEU A 296 -15.03 -4.46 -11.31
N ALA A 297 -15.17 -3.75 -10.20
CA ALA A 297 -16.26 -3.94 -9.24
C ALA A 297 -17.64 -3.57 -9.83
N ASN A 298 -17.70 -2.49 -10.63
CA ASN A 298 -18.92 -2.10 -11.37
C ASN A 298 -19.28 -3.12 -12.46
N ALA A 299 -18.30 -3.84 -13.01
CA ALA A 299 -18.53 -4.94 -13.95
C ALA A 299 -18.90 -6.27 -13.26
N GLY A 300 -19.15 -6.27 -11.95
CA GLY A 300 -19.54 -7.46 -11.19
C GLY A 300 -18.37 -8.29 -10.66
N GLY A 301 -17.14 -7.78 -10.70
CA GLY A 301 -15.97 -8.46 -10.13
C GLY A 301 -16.10 -8.66 -8.62
N ASP A 302 -16.01 -9.90 -8.17
CA ASP A 302 -16.05 -10.23 -6.75
C ASP A 302 -14.76 -9.79 -6.00
N ILE A 303 -14.79 -9.92 -4.69
CA ILE A 303 -13.67 -9.51 -3.84
C ILE A 303 -12.37 -10.26 -4.12
N THR A 304 -12.44 -11.54 -4.45
CA THR A 304 -11.27 -12.35 -4.76
C THR A 304 -10.63 -11.90 -6.07
N THR A 305 -11.46 -11.59 -7.05
CA THR A 305 -11.09 -11.10 -8.38
C THR A 305 -10.44 -9.73 -8.26
N VAL A 306 -11.07 -8.79 -7.55
CA VAL A 306 -10.51 -7.45 -7.30
C VAL A 306 -9.18 -7.55 -6.56
N LYS A 307 -9.09 -8.37 -5.49
CA LYS A 307 -7.84 -8.57 -4.73
C LYS A 307 -6.72 -9.14 -5.61
N ARG A 308 -7.00 -10.17 -6.40
CA ARG A 308 -6.03 -10.80 -7.29
C ARG A 308 -5.54 -9.82 -8.35
N HIS A 309 -6.47 -9.08 -8.98
CA HIS A 309 -6.18 -8.11 -10.03
C HIS A 309 -5.19 -7.03 -9.58
N GLY A 310 -5.50 -6.34 -8.47
CA GLY A 310 -4.59 -5.32 -7.95
C GLY A 310 -3.42 -5.88 -7.14
N GLY A 311 -3.45 -7.14 -6.70
CA GLY A 311 -2.46 -7.65 -5.75
C GLY A 311 -2.64 -7.08 -4.33
N TRP A 312 -3.89 -6.87 -3.89
CA TRP A 312 -4.17 -6.45 -2.51
C TRP A 312 -4.16 -7.64 -1.54
N LYS A 313 -3.28 -7.59 -0.54
CA LYS A 313 -3.26 -8.59 0.55
C LYS A 313 -4.46 -8.42 1.51
N SER A 314 -4.72 -7.18 1.91
CA SER A 314 -5.84 -6.83 2.80
C SER A 314 -7.17 -6.80 2.05
N THR A 315 -8.17 -7.42 2.64
CA THR A 315 -9.56 -7.44 2.14
C THR A 315 -10.21 -6.06 2.29
N THR A 316 -9.92 -5.33 3.37
CA THR A 316 -10.51 -4.01 3.67
C THR A 316 -10.34 -2.99 2.54
N VAL A 317 -9.21 -3.01 1.84
CA VAL A 317 -8.99 -2.08 0.72
C VAL A 317 -9.85 -2.46 -0.50
N ALA A 318 -10.04 -3.76 -0.74
CA ALA A 318 -10.86 -4.26 -1.84
C ALA A 318 -12.36 -4.06 -1.57
N GLU A 319 -12.80 -4.27 -0.33
CA GLU A 319 -14.19 -4.04 0.13
C GLU A 319 -14.66 -2.64 -0.22
N ASN A 320 -13.83 -1.62 0.05
CA ASN A 320 -14.15 -0.22 -0.25
C ASN A 320 -14.54 0.03 -1.72
N TYR A 321 -13.98 -0.71 -2.68
CA TYR A 321 -14.34 -0.53 -4.09
C TYR A 321 -15.66 -1.21 -4.45
N ILE A 322 -15.96 -2.33 -3.80
CA ILE A 322 -17.18 -3.12 -4.02
C ILE A 322 -18.37 -2.48 -3.33
N GLU A 323 -18.21 -1.99 -2.10
CA GLU A 323 -19.23 -1.23 -1.39
C GLU A 323 -19.64 0.05 -2.14
N GLU A 324 -18.68 0.69 -2.81
CA GLU A 324 -18.95 1.88 -3.63
C GLU A 324 -19.59 1.52 -5.00
N SER A 325 -19.58 0.23 -5.43
CA SER A 325 -20.04 -0.25 -6.74
C SER A 325 -21.54 0.02 -6.97
N LEU A 326 -21.86 0.67 -8.10
CA LEU A 326 -23.24 0.91 -8.49
C LEU A 326 -23.95 -0.40 -8.83
N PHE A 327 -23.27 -1.34 -9.49
CA PHE A 327 -23.82 -2.64 -9.83
C PHE A 327 -24.24 -3.42 -8.58
N SER A 328 -23.38 -3.47 -7.56
CA SER A 328 -23.71 -4.15 -6.30
C SER A 328 -24.90 -3.49 -5.60
N LYS A 329 -24.97 -2.16 -5.58
CA LYS A 329 -26.10 -1.42 -5.02
C LYS A 329 -27.40 -1.68 -5.78
N MET A 330 -27.36 -1.68 -7.12
CA MET A 330 -28.52 -1.97 -7.97
C MET A 330 -28.98 -3.42 -7.80
N ALA A 331 -28.07 -4.40 -7.79
CA ALA A 331 -28.41 -5.80 -7.58
C ALA A 331 -28.99 -6.06 -6.17
N ILE A 332 -28.53 -5.35 -5.15
CA ILE A 332 -29.13 -5.38 -3.81
C ILE A 332 -30.52 -4.74 -3.83
N ALA A 333 -30.65 -3.56 -4.45
CA ALA A 333 -31.92 -2.87 -4.56
C ALA A 333 -32.97 -3.72 -5.29
N GLU A 334 -32.61 -4.36 -6.40
CA GLU A 334 -33.49 -5.26 -7.15
C GLU A 334 -33.98 -6.43 -6.29
N LYS A 335 -33.08 -7.07 -5.52
CA LYS A 335 -33.45 -8.14 -4.59
C LYS A 335 -34.39 -7.69 -3.47
N ILE A 336 -34.29 -6.43 -3.02
CA ILE A 336 -35.11 -5.91 -1.92
C ILE A 336 -36.44 -5.36 -2.43
N GLN A 337 -36.43 -4.71 -3.61
CA GLN A 337 -37.52 -3.86 -4.09
C GLN A 337 -38.34 -4.49 -5.21
N VAL A 338 -37.77 -5.43 -5.98
CA VAL A 338 -38.39 -5.96 -7.21
C VAL A 338 -38.85 -7.41 -7.05
N LEU A 339 -38.32 -8.17 -6.08
CA LEU A 339 -38.78 -9.55 -5.87
C LEU A 339 -40.26 -9.57 -5.42
N PRO A 340 -41.14 -10.35 -6.08
CA PRO A 340 -42.51 -10.52 -5.61
C PRO A 340 -42.51 -11.22 -4.25
N ASN A 341 -43.45 -10.85 -3.39
CA ASN A 341 -43.64 -11.47 -2.08
C ASN A 341 -43.68 -13.00 -2.24
N VAL A 342 -42.78 -13.69 -1.53
CA VAL A 342 -42.82 -15.15 -1.38
C VAL A 342 -44.04 -15.48 -0.52
N GLY A 343 -45.23 -15.48 -1.13
CA GLY A 343 -46.51 -15.53 -0.43
C GLY A 343 -47.70 -16.01 -1.26
N GLU A 344 -47.55 -16.30 -2.56
CA GLU A 344 -48.57 -16.99 -3.34
C GLU A 344 -48.01 -18.29 -3.92
N VAL A 345 -47.82 -19.27 -3.05
CA VAL A 345 -47.90 -20.67 -3.47
C VAL A 345 -49.37 -20.94 -3.71
N VAL A 346 -49.82 -20.76 -4.96
CA VAL A 346 -51.12 -21.27 -5.40
C VAL A 346 -51.01 -22.79 -5.35
N GLY A 347 -51.55 -23.39 -4.29
CA GLY A 347 -51.71 -24.84 -4.21
C GLY A 347 -52.62 -25.30 -5.36
N PRO A 348 -52.41 -26.50 -5.94
CA PRO A 348 -53.28 -26.99 -6.99
C PRO A 348 -54.67 -27.22 -6.39
N CYS A 349 -55.68 -26.51 -6.90
CA CYS A 349 -57.07 -26.87 -6.68
C CYS A 349 -57.31 -28.24 -7.32
N SER A 350 -57.48 -29.26 -6.46
CA SER A 350 -58.09 -30.55 -6.79
C SER A 350 -59.60 -30.46 -6.79
#